data_AF-A0A941YMY0-F1
#
_entry.id   AF-A0A941YMY0-F1
#
_cell.length_a   1.000
_cell.length_b   1.000
_cell.length_c   1.000
_cell.angle_alpha   90.00
_cell.angle_beta   90.00
_cell.angle_gamma   90.00
#
_symmetry.space_group_name_H-M   'P 1'
#
loop_
_entity.id
_entity.type
_entity.pdbx_description
1 polymer ?
#
loop_
_entity_poly.entity_id
_entity_poly.type
_entity_poly.pdbx_seq_one_letter_code
_entity_poly.pdbx_strand_id
1 'polypeptide(L)'
;MDATVFQRRSLMMMAAIAVGAGVSVFALNEWFNGTVLPLLGVSQPFGNAIGSVLLVIAAYVGISLVSLAVFRDPSFGQRVRLAELASHREQESAVAGEVARELREVPAYSQVMRKQLDSVVEQTEKAAFDISERLQTIDSVVGRLNAFVAARSDEQAEMAHDSETRIARNQQIIGQMQGYIDSRIREALADQERVAQVVAEARSLESLTKLIKDIAAQTNLLALNAAIEAARAGEAGRGFAVVADEVRKLSAETEKAVLSINQGILGVASTIETQLQQKLSTTDLETERAALGQFAEQLAELGRSYEDILHTQSSAMETVRASSEELGAMFMDALASVQFQDVTRQQIEHTGDALRRLDEHLGILATRLEHGDQPGATYTPMALHLDEIYARYVMEQQRATHHDAVGRPGAAVAAGDAGARIELF
;
A
#
# COMPACT_ATOMS: atom_id res chain seq x y z
N MET A 1 49.72 9.69 -60.00
CA MET A 1 50.34 9.20 -61.27
C MET A 1 51.04 7.89 -60.95
N ASP A 2 50.72 6.80 -61.65
CA ASP A 2 51.28 5.47 -61.36
C ASP A 2 52.80 5.50 -61.29
N ALA A 3 53.37 4.89 -60.23
CA ALA A 3 54.80 4.86 -59.99
C ALA A 3 55.59 4.36 -61.21
N THR A 4 54.98 3.40 -61.91
CA THR A 4 55.46 2.74 -63.12
C THR A 4 55.46 3.67 -64.33
N VAL A 5 54.43 4.51 -64.50
CA VAL A 5 54.34 5.49 -65.60
C VAL A 5 55.39 6.58 -65.46
N PHE A 6 55.61 7.06 -64.24
CA PHE A 6 56.66 8.04 -63.96
C PHE A 6 58.06 7.47 -64.17
N GLN A 7 58.35 6.28 -63.63
CA GLN A 7 59.63 5.60 -63.85
C GLN A 7 59.87 5.32 -65.34
N ARG A 8 58.85 4.88 -66.06
CA ARG A 8 58.92 4.62 -67.51
C ARG A 8 59.19 5.90 -68.30
N ARG A 9 58.53 7.01 -67.97
CA ARG A 9 58.78 8.33 -68.60
C ARG A 9 60.18 8.87 -68.29
N SER A 10 60.64 8.76 -67.05
CA SER A 10 61.99 9.18 -66.65
C SER A 10 63.08 8.33 -67.32
N LEU A 11 62.90 7.00 -67.38
CA LEU A 11 63.82 6.09 -68.11
C LEU A 11 63.85 6.36 -69.61
N MET A 12 62.69 6.54 -70.25
CA MET A 12 62.62 6.91 -71.67
C MET A 12 63.31 8.25 -71.94
N MET A 13 63.14 9.23 -71.05
CA MET A 13 63.77 10.54 -71.20
C MET A 13 65.29 10.46 -70.99
N MET A 14 65.77 9.70 -70.00
CA MET A 14 67.20 9.43 -69.82
C MET A 14 67.80 8.72 -71.04
N ALA A 15 67.11 7.71 -71.58
CA ALA A 15 67.55 7.01 -72.79
C ALA A 15 67.59 7.94 -74.02
N ALA A 16 66.56 8.78 -74.21
CA ALA A 16 66.52 9.75 -75.30
C ALA A 16 67.65 10.77 -75.21
N ILE A 17 67.97 11.27 -74.01
CA ILE A 17 69.07 12.21 -73.80
C ILE A 17 70.43 11.52 -73.97
N ALA A 18 70.59 10.28 -73.52
CA ALA A 18 71.81 9.50 -73.73
C ALA A 18 72.10 9.25 -75.22
N VAL A 19 71.05 8.92 -75.99
CA VAL A 19 71.14 8.79 -77.46
C VAL A 19 71.47 10.14 -78.10
N GLY A 20 70.78 11.22 -77.70
CA GLY A 20 71.04 12.56 -78.20
C GLY A 20 72.49 13.02 -77.95
N ALA A 21 73.00 12.83 -76.73
CA ALA A 21 74.37 13.13 -76.38
C ALA A 21 75.36 12.28 -77.20
N GLY A 22 75.12 10.97 -77.35
CA GLY A 22 75.95 10.08 -78.16
C GLY A 22 76.03 10.50 -79.64
N VAL A 23 74.92 10.95 -80.22
CA VAL A 23 74.87 11.46 -81.61
C VAL A 23 75.64 12.78 -81.74
N SER A 24 75.44 13.72 -80.81
CA SER A 24 76.17 15.00 -80.82
C SER A 24 77.68 14.80 -80.68
N VAL A 25 78.10 13.83 -79.86
CA VAL A 25 79.50 13.45 -79.68
C VAL A 25 80.09 12.91 -80.97
N PHE A 26 79.42 11.95 -81.59
CA PHE A 26 79.90 11.35 -82.84
C PHE A 26 80.10 12.41 -83.93
N ALA A 27 79.17 13.36 -84.04
CA ALA A 27 79.25 14.44 -85.03
C ALA A 27 80.34 15.49 -84.73
N LEU A 28 80.61 15.78 -83.45
CA LEU A 28 81.58 16.81 -83.04
C LEU A 28 83.01 16.26 -82.85
N ASN A 29 83.18 14.93 -82.83
CA ASN A 29 84.44 14.26 -82.54
C ASN A 29 85.54 14.60 -83.57
N GLU A 30 85.21 14.63 -84.87
CA GLU A 30 86.17 14.98 -85.92
C GLU A 30 86.61 16.44 -85.82
N TRP A 31 85.67 17.35 -85.56
CA TRP A 31 85.96 18.77 -85.40
C TRP A 31 86.84 19.05 -84.15
N PHE A 32 86.55 18.41 -83.03
CA PHE A 32 87.32 18.59 -81.79
C PHE A 32 88.77 18.09 -81.95
N ASN A 33 88.94 16.89 -82.52
CA ASN A 33 90.27 16.30 -82.77
C ASN A 33 91.05 17.02 -83.88
N GLY A 34 90.37 17.51 -84.91
CA GLY A 34 90.99 18.14 -86.07
C GLY A 34 91.36 19.61 -85.88
N THR A 35 90.60 20.35 -85.07
CA THR A 35 90.72 21.83 -84.99
C THR A 35 91.12 22.33 -83.60
N VAL A 36 90.55 21.75 -82.54
CA VAL A 36 90.70 22.28 -81.17
C VAL A 36 91.95 21.71 -80.48
N LEU A 37 92.18 20.42 -80.62
CA LEU A 37 93.32 19.71 -80.04
C LEU A 37 94.70 20.19 -80.53
N PRO A 38 94.91 20.44 -81.84
CA PRO A 38 96.16 20.98 -82.35
C PRO A 38 96.43 22.41 -81.87
N LEU A 39 95.38 23.23 -81.74
CA LEU A 39 95.46 24.63 -81.30
C LEU A 39 95.92 24.75 -79.84
N LEU A 40 95.60 23.75 -79.01
CA LEU A 40 95.95 23.70 -77.59
C LEU A 40 97.27 22.97 -77.29
N GLY A 41 97.92 22.38 -78.31
CA GLY A 41 99.23 21.71 -78.15
C GLY A 41 99.20 20.41 -77.32
N VAL A 42 98.04 19.76 -77.18
CA VAL A 42 97.86 18.55 -76.36
C VAL A 42 97.98 17.29 -77.21
N SER A 43 98.60 16.23 -76.67
CA SER A 43 98.73 14.94 -77.38
C SER A 43 97.38 14.23 -77.53
N GLN A 44 97.18 13.55 -78.66
CA GLN A 44 95.95 12.82 -79.01
C GLN A 44 95.38 11.93 -77.89
N PRO A 45 96.16 11.11 -77.16
CA PRO A 45 95.63 10.26 -76.09
C PRO A 45 95.08 11.08 -74.91
N PHE A 46 95.78 12.16 -74.54
CA PHE A 46 95.40 13.02 -73.43
C PHE A 46 94.23 13.93 -73.80
N GLY A 47 94.17 14.36 -75.06
CA GLY A 47 93.05 15.08 -75.66
C GLY A 47 91.74 14.31 -75.65
N ASN A 48 91.79 13.03 -76.01
CA ASN A 48 90.63 12.14 -75.97
C ASN A 48 90.15 11.89 -74.52
N ALA A 49 91.07 11.81 -73.55
CA ALA A 49 90.72 11.72 -72.14
C ALA A 49 90.04 13.01 -71.64
N ILE A 50 90.56 14.19 -72.00
CA ILE A 50 89.94 15.47 -71.64
C ILE A 50 88.59 15.63 -72.34
N GLY A 51 88.49 15.28 -73.62
CA GLY A 51 87.26 15.32 -74.41
C GLY A 51 86.17 14.41 -73.83
N SER A 52 86.51 13.18 -73.45
CA SER A 52 85.57 12.25 -72.82
C SER A 52 85.10 12.72 -71.43
N VAL A 53 85.98 13.35 -70.63
CA VAL A 53 85.59 13.97 -69.36
C VAL A 53 84.67 15.18 -69.59
N LEU A 54 85.02 16.08 -70.50
CA LEU A 54 84.19 17.23 -70.88
C LEU A 54 82.82 16.80 -71.42
N LEU A 55 82.78 15.69 -72.14
CA LEU A 55 81.58 15.09 -72.69
C LEU A 55 80.67 14.51 -71.60
N VAL A 56 81.22 13.76 -70.64
CA VAL A 56 80.45 13.27 -69.49
C VAL A 56 79.86 14.44 -68.70
N ILE A 57 80.64 15.52 -68.54
CA ILE A 57 80.17 16.76 -67.90
C ILE A 57 79.07 17.44 -68.72
N ALA A 58 79.25 17.60 -70.04
CA ALA A 58 78.27 18.23 -70.93
C ALA A 58 76.97 17.41 -71.00
N ALA A 59 77.07 16.08 -71.05
CA ALA A 59 75.92 15.18 -70.99
C ALA A 59 75.22 15.29 -69.64
N TYR A 60 75.95 15.32 -68.52
CA TYR A 60 75.38 15.51 -67.19
C TYR A 60 74.64 16.85 -67.04
N VAL A 61 75.23 17.94 -67.55
CA VAL A 61 74.61 19.28 -67.56
C VAL A 61 73.37 19.30 -68.46
N GLY A 62 73.45 18.73 -69.66
CA GLY A 62 72.32 18.62 -70.58
C GLY A 62 71.16 17.82 -69.98
N ILE A 63 71.46 16.67 -69.37
CA ILE A 63 70.49 15.86 -68.63
C ILE A 63 69.83 16.67 -67.50
N SER A 64 70.64 17.37 -66.71
CA SER A 64 70.17 18.17 -65.58
C SER A 64 69.28 19.33 -66.02
N LEU A 65 69.60 20.00 -67.14
CA LEU A 65 68.80 21.09 -67.70
C LEU A 65 67.44 20.61 -68.22
N VAL A 66 67.39 19.48 -68.94
CA VAL A 66 66.11 18.91 -69.42
C VAL A 66 65.28 18.44 -68.24
N SER A 67 65.89 17.83 -67.23
CA SER A 67 65.22 17.46 -65.98
C SER A 67 64.61 18.69 -65.31
N LEU A 68 65.35 19.79 -65.21
CA LEU A 68 64.87 21.05 -64.64
C LEU A 68 63.73 21.67 -65.47
N ALA A 69 63.79 21.59 -66.79
CA ALA A 69 62.78 22.15 -67.67
C ALA A 69 61.44 21.37 -67.61
N VAL A 70 61.49 20.04 -67.56
CA VAL A 70 60.29 19.18 -67.61
C VAL A 70 59.70 18.95 -66.22
N PHE A 71 60.54 18.73 -65.21
CA PHE A 71 60.11 18.34 -63.86
C PHE A 71 60.29 19.46 -62.82
N ARG A 72 60.83 20.63 -63.20
CA ARG A 72 61.21 21.71 -62.28
C ARG A 72 62.16 21.25 -61.15
N ASP A 73 62.89 20.16 -61.39
CA ASP A 73 63.76 19.49 -60.43
C ASP A 73 64.95 18.87 -61.16
N PRO A 74 66.21 19.06 -60.72
CA PRO A 74 67.38 18.43 -61.33
C PRO A 74 67.41 16.88 -61.18
N SER A 75 66.53 16.30 -60.36
CA SER A 75 66.46 14.85 -60.08
C SER A 75 65.24 14.16 -60.70
N PHE A 76 64.83 14.58 -61.90
CA PHE A 76 63.68 14.05 -62.65
C PHE A 76 62.38 14.04 -61.86
N GLY A 77 62.15 15.02 -60.98
CA GLY A 77 60.94 15.12 -60.16
C GLY A 77 60.91 14.18 -58.95
N GLN A 78 62.01 13.48 -58.64
CA GLN A 78 62.08 12.62 -57.46
C GLN A 78 62.01 13.43 -56.15
N ARG A 79 62.57 14.64 -56.08
CA ARG A 79 62.49 15.46 -54.86
C ARG A 79 61.07 15.95 -54.62
N VAL A 80 60.36 16.33 -55.68
CA VAL A 80 58.94 16.72 -55.58
C VAL A 80 58.10 15.54 -55.07
N ARG A 81 58.31 14.34 -55.60
CA ARG A 81 57.59 13.14 -55.17
C ARG A 81 57.98 12.69 -53.76
N LEU A 82 59.25 12.81 -53.38
CA LEU A 82 59.69 12.53 -52.01
C LEU A 82 59.08 13.54 -51.04
N ALA A 83 58.96 14.82 -51.42
CA ALA A 83 58.28 15.84 -50.62
C ALA A 83 56.78 15.57 -50.50
N GLU A 84 56.11 15.14 -51.58
CA GLU A 84 54.70 14.74 -51.59
C GLU A 84 54.46 13.51 -50.70
N LEU A 85 55.29 12.46 -50.83
CA LEU A 85 55.22 11.27 -49.96
C LEU A 85 55.56 11.58 -48.49
N ALA A 86 56.51 12.48 -48.24
CA ALA A 86 56.85 12.92 -46.89
C ALA A 86 55.69 13.70 -46.27
N SER A 87 55.07 14.61 -47.04
CA SER A 87 53.89 15.37 -46.61
C SER A 87 52.69 14.45 -46.33
N HIS A 88 52.43 13.46 -47.19
CA HIS A 88 51.37 12.47 -46.95
C HIS A 88 51.65 11.64 -45.69
N ARG A 89 52.89 11.17 -45.49
CA ARG A 89 53.27 10.47 -44.25
C ARG A 89 53.14 11.33 -43.01
N GLU A 90 53.54 12.60 -43.09
CA GLU A 90 53.42 13.54 -41.98
C GLU A 90 51.95 13.77 -41.61
N GLN A 91 51.08 13.91 -42.61
CA GLN A 91 49.64 14.04 -42.43
C GLN A 91 49.00 12.77 -41.85
N GLU A 92 49.32 11.58 -42.40
CA GLU A 92 48.86 10.29 -41.85
C GLU A 92 49.34 10.10 -40.40
N SER A 93 50.60 10.42 -40.11
CA SER A 93 51.16 10.35 -38.76
C SER A 93 50.50 11.35 -37.80
N ALA A 94 50.13 12.54 -38.28
CA ALA A 94 49.42 13.53 -37.49
C ALA A 94 48.01 13.05 -37.14
N VAL A 95 47.27 12.52 -38.12
CA VAL A 95 45.93 11.93 -37.90
C VAL A 95 46.00 10.74 -36.96
N ALA A 96 46.94 9.81 -37.18
CA ALA A 96 47.13 8.66 -36.30
C ALA A 96 47.49 9.10 -34.87
N GLY A 97 48.32 10.14 -34.71
CA GLY A 97 48.65 10.71 -33.41
C GLY A 97 47.48 11.38 -32.71
N GLU A 98 46.58 12.03 -33.45
CA GLU A 98 45.35 12.63 -32.93
C GLU A 98 44.34 11.56 -32.51
N VAL A 99 44.05 10.60 -33.40
CA VAL A 99 43.16 9.46 -33.09
C VAL A 99 43.68 8.68 -31.89
N ALA A 100 44.99 8.43 -31.81
CA ALA A 100 45.59 7.77 -30.66
C ALA A 100 45.45 8.56 -29.36
N ARG A 101 45.38 9.89 -29.41
CA ARG A 101 45.11 10.74 -28.23
C ARG A 101 43.66 10.60 -27.79
N GLU A 102 42.72 10.68 -28.73
CA GLU A 102 41.29 10.53 -28.46
C GLU A 102 40.94 9.13 -27.93
N LEU A 103 41.53 8.07 -28.51
CA LEU A 103 41.34 6.70 -28.03
C LEU A 103 41.87 6.47 -26.61
N ARG A 104 42.80 7.29 -26.11
CA ARG A 104 43.26 7.22 -24.71
C ARG A 104 42.24 7.76 -23.71
N GLU A 105 41.28 8.56 -24.16
CA GLU A 105 40.19 9.10 -23.32
C GLU A 105 38.99 8.14 -23.22
N VAL A 106 38.86 7.19 -24.16
CA VAL A 106 37.78 6.19 -24.19
C VAL A 106 37.70 5.35 -22.89
N PRO A 107 38.82 4.89 -22.29
CA PRO A 107 38.76 4.20 -21.01
C PRO A 107 38.16 5.06 -19.89
N ALA A 108 38.51 6.34 -19.81
CA ALA A 108 37.95 7.26 -18.81
C ALA A 108 36.45 7.47 -19.04
N TYR A 109 36.03 7.65 -20.30
CA TYR A 109 34.62 7.75 -20.66
C TYR A 109 33.82 6.50 -20.27
N SER A 110 34.34 5.32 -20.63
CA SER A 110 33.71 4.04 -20.27
C SER A 110 33.66 3.85 -18.75
N GLN A 111 34.70 4.29 -18.03
CA GLN A 111 34.74 4.25 -16.57
C GLN A 111 33.66 5.14 -15.94
N VAL A 112 33.44 6.35 -16.47
CA VAL A 112 32.33 7.21 -16.02
C VAL A 112 31.00 6.49 -16.22
N MET A 113 30.74 5.94 -17.40
CA MET A 113 29.48 5.23 -17.69
C MET A 113 29.29 4.02 -16.77
N ARG A 114 30.34 3.23 -16.54
CA ARG A 114 30.30 2.09 -15.61
C ARG A 114 29.96 2.54 -14.20
N LYS A 115 30.66 3.54 -13.65
CA LYS A 115 30.38 4.03 -12.29
C LYS A 115 28.97 4.63 -12.15
N GLN A 116 28.44 5.28 -13.20
CA GLN A 116 27.05 5.75 -13.18
C GLN A 116 26.06 4.57 -13.15
N LEU A 117 26.28 3.52 -13.95
CA LEU A 117 25.46 2.30 -13.88
C LEU A 117 25.57 1.61 -12.52
N ASP A 118 26.78 1.52 -11.95
CA ASP A 118 26.99 0.94 -10.62
C ASP A 118 26.21 1.73 -9.55
N SER A 119 26.22 3.07 -9.63
CA SER A 119 25.44 3.93 -8.74
C SER A 119 23.93 3.72 -8.91
N VAL A 120 23.43 3.50 -10.14
CA VAL A 120 22.02 3.17 -10.40
C VAL A 120 21.66 1.83 -9.77
N VAL A 121 22.52 0.82 -9.92
CA VAL A 121 22.32 -0.51 -9.33
C VAL A 121 22.25 -0.39 -7.81
N GLU A 122 23.21 0.30 -7.17
CA GLU A 122 23.23 0.50 -5.72
C GLU A 122 21.97 1.22 -5.21
N GLN A 123 21.55 2.31 -5.88
CA GLN A 123 20.33 3.04 -5.53
C GLN A 123 19.07 2.17 -5.69
N THR A 124 19.01 1.37 -6.76
CA THR A 124 17.89 0.48 -7.05
C THR A 124 17.80 -0.66 -6.04
N GLU A 125 18.94 -1.27 -5.70
CA GLU A 125 19.02 -2.30 -4.65
C GLU A 125 18.58 -1.74 -3.30
N LYS A 126 19.11 -0.59 -2.89
CA LYS A 126 18.72 0.06 -1.63
C LYS A 126 17.22 0.37 -1.59
N ALA A 127 16.67 0.95 -2.65
CA ALA A 127 15.24 1.24 -2.72
C ALA A 127 14.40 -0.04 -2.65
N ALA A 128 14.83 -1.13 -3.30
CA ALA A 128 14.15 -2.42 -3.22
C ALA A 128 14.19 -3.02 -1.80
N PHE A 129 15.32 -2.91 -1.09
CA PHE A 129 15.43 -3.31 0.31
C PHE A 129 14.51 -2.48 1.21
N ASP A 130 14.53 -1.15 1.09
CA ASP A 130 13.68 -0.25 1.88
C ASP A 130 12.19 -0.55 1.66
N ILE A 131 11.77 -0.79 0.41
CA ILE A 131 10.39 -1.21 0.09
C ILE A 131 10.07 -2.57 0.73
N SER A 132 10.98 -3.53 0.65
CA SER A 132 10.76 -4.86 1.24
C SER A 132 10.59 -4.80 2.75
N GLU A 133 11.42 -4.01 3.45
CA GLU A 133 11.33 -3.79 4.90
C GLU A 133 10.00 -3.11 5.28
N ARG A 134 9.59 -2.10 4.52
CA ARG A 134 8.29 -1.42 4.70
C ARG A 134 7.12 -2.39 4.51
N LEU A 135 7.17 -3.23 3.47
CA LEU A 135 6.13 -4.24 3.22
C LEU A 135 6.07 -5.31 4.31
N GLN A 136 7.21 -5.75 4.86
CA GLN A 136 7.25 -6.68 6.00
C GLN A 136 6.65 -6.04 7.26
N THR A 137 6.92 -4.75 7.48
CA THR A 137 6.33 -4.00 8.60
C THR A 137 4.80 -3.91 8.44
N ILE A 138 4.32 -3.59 7.24
CA ILE A 138 2.89 -3.58 6.90
C ILE A 138 2.27 -4.96 7.15
N ASP A 139 2.89 -6.03 6.67
CA ASP A 139 2.41 -7.41 6.88
C ASP A 139 2.30 -7.77 8.37
N SER A 140 3.29 -7.37 9.17
CA SER A 140 3.25 -7.56 10.63
C SER A 140 2.08 -6.83 11.29
N VAL A 141 1.82 -5.59 10.89
CA VAL A 141 0.68 -4.80 11.41
C VAL A 141 -0.65 -5.41 10.96
N VAL A 142 -0.78 -5.84 9.70
CA VAL A 142 -1.97 -6.55 9.19
C VAL A 142 -2.18 -7.86 9.96
N GLY A 143 -1.13 -8.64 10.20
CA GLY A 143 -1.20 -9.88 10.96
C GLY A 143 -1.68 -9.65 12.39
N ARG A 144 -1.15 -8.63 13.08
CA ARG A 144 -1.61 -8.22 14.41
C ARG A 144 -3.07 -7.77 14.41
N LEU A 145 -3.49 -6.97 13.42
CA LEU A 145 -4.85 -6.50 13.29
C LEU A 145 -5.84 -7.66 13.06
N ASN A 146 -5.49 -8.60 12.18
CA ASN A 146 -6.30 -9.80 11.93
C ASN A 146 -6.44 -10.67 13.18
N ALA A 147 -5.33 -10.90 13.92
CA ALA A 147 -5.36 -11.65 15.16
C ALA A 147 -6.22 -10.94 16.23
N PHE A 148 -6.13 -9.62 16.32
CA PHE A 148 -6.96 -8.81 17.23
C PHE A 148 -8.45 -8.94 16.88
N VAL A 149 -8.82 -8.76 15.61
CA VAL A 149 -10.22 -8.87 15.16
C VAL A 149 -10.76 -10.27 15.40
N ALA A 150 -9.99 -11.32 15.11
CA ALA A 150 -10.39 -12.70 15.36
C ALA A 150 -10.65 -12.97 16.85
N ALA A 151 -9.71 -12.59 17.72
CA ALA A 151 -9.86 -12.79 19.16
C ALA A 151 -11.07 -12.02 19.74
N ARG A 152 -11.32 -10.79 19.27
CA ARG A 152 -12.49 -10.01 19.70
C ARG A 152 -13.80 -10.54 19.15
N SER A 153 -13.79 -11.07 17.93
CA SER A 153 -14.96 -11.71 17.34
C SER A 153 -15.35 -12.98 18.10
N ASP A 154 -14.39 -13.79 18.52
CA ASP A 154 -14.63 -15.00 19.31
C ASP A 154 -15.20 -14.65 20.69
N GLU A 155 -14.60 -13.67 21.38
CA GLU A 155 -15.10 -13.16 22.67
C GLU A 155 -16.55 -12.64 22.55
N GLN A 156 -16.85 -11.85 21.52
CA GLN A 156 -18.20 -11.36 21.27
C GLN A 156 -19.20 -12.47 20.94
N ALA A 157 -18.79 -13.49 20.20
CA ALA A 157 -19.64 -14.63 19.89
C ALA A 157 -20.01 -15.41 21.17
N GLU A 158 -19.05 -15.59 22.10
CA GLU A 158 -19.30 -16.22 23.40
C GLU A 158 -20.27 -15.39 24.25
N MET A 159 -20.05 -14.08 24.38
CA MET A 159 -20.94 -13.18 25.12
C MET A 159 -22.35 -13.13 24.51
N ALA A 160 -22.47 -13.14 23.18
CA ALA A 160 -23.74 -13.19 22.49
C ALA A 160 -24.47 -14.51 22.77
N HIS A 161 -23.77 -15.64 22.75
CA HIS A 161 -24.34 -16.95 23.03
C HIS A 161 -24.83 -17.08 24.49
N ASP A 162 -24.08 -16.57 25.46
CA ASP A 162 -24.52 -16.50 26.86
C ASP A 162 -25.77 -15.61 26.99
N SER A 163 -25.77 -14.45 26.33
CA SER A 163 -26.91 -13.54 26.31
C SER A 163 -28.16 -14.19 25.70
N GLU A 164 -28.03 -14.94 24.60
CA GLU A 164 -29.12 -15.72 24.01
C GLU A 164 -29.69 -16.77 24.99
N THR A 165 -28.80 -17.48 25.69
CA THR A 165 -29.20 -18.47 26.70
C THR A 165 -29.96 -17.82 27.85
N ARG A 166 -29.53 -16.63 28.29
CA ARG A 166 -30.18 -15.85 29.34
C ARG A 166 -31.53 -15.30 28.88
N ILE A 167 -31.64 -14.86 27.61
CA ILE A 167 -32.92 -14.47 26.99
C ILE A 167 -33.91 -15.63 26.96
N ALA A 168 -33.49 -16.82 26.53
CA ALA A 168 -34.34 -18.01 26.49
C ALA A 168 -34.86 -18.37 27.90
N ARG A 169 -34.01 -18.29 28.92
CA ARG A 169 -34.39 -18.51 30.32
C ARG A 169 -35.40 -17.47 30.82
N ASN A 170 -35.19 -16.19 30.50
CA ASN A 170 -36.13 -15.12 30.79
C ASN A 170 -37.50 -15.36 30.12
N GLN A 171 -37.53 -15.77 28.85
CA GLN A 171 -38.77 -16.11 28.14
C GLN A 171 -39.53 -17.25 28.82
N GLN A 172 -38.82 -18.27 29.33
CA GLN A 172 -39.44 -19.36 30.08
C GLN A 172 -40.07 -18.86 31.39
N ILE A 173 -39.38 -18.01 32.15
CA ILE A 173 -39.91 -17.43 33.40
C ILE A 173 -41.15 -16.57 33.12
N ILE A 174 -41.11 -15.74 32.07
CA ILE A 174 -42.28 -14.96 31.64
C ILE A 174 -43.47 -15.89 31.34
N GLY A 175 -43.26 -16.98 30.62
CA GLY A 175 -44.30 -17.96 30.33
C GLY A 175 -44.87 -18.64 31.58
N GLN A 176 -44.01 -19.02 32.53
CA GLN A 176 -44.44 -19.57 33.82
C GLN A 176 -45.26 -18.56 34.63
N MET A 177 -44.85 -17.29 34.61
CA MET A 177 -45.54 -16.23 35.33
C MET A 177 -46.90 -15.90 34.71
N GLN A 178 -47.01 -15.89 33.38
CA GLN A 178 -48.30 -15.78 32.68
C GLN A 178 -49.26 -16.91 33.07
N GLY A 179 -48.79 -18.17 33.06
CA GLY A 179 -49.61 -19.31 33.46
C GLY A 179 -50.03 -19.26 34.93
N TYR A 180 -49.15 -18.78 35.81
CA TYR A 180 -49.47 -18.55 37.23
C TYR A 180 -50.56 -17.48 37.40
N ILE A 181 -50.43 -16.33 36.73
CA ILE A 181 -51.43 -15.25 36.75
C ILE A 181 -52.79 -15.75 36.24
N ASP A 182 -52.83 -16.52 35.15
CA ASP A 182 -54.07 -17.10 34.63
C ASP A 182 -54.73 -18.07 35.61
N SER A 183 -53.93 -18.87 36.34
CA SER A 183 -54.44 -19.73 37.41
C SER A 183 -55.05 -18.90 38.55
N ARG A 184 -54.37 -17.82 38.95
CA ARG A 184 -54.84 -16.92 40.02
C ARG A 184 -56.14 -16.23 39.66
N ILE A 185 -56.28 -15.73 38.44
CA ILE A 185 -57.52 -15.13 37.96
C ILE A 185 -58.67 -16.15 38.03
N ARG A 186 -58.43 -17.40 37.60
CA ARG A 186 -59.45 -18.46 37.67
C ARG A 186 -59.83 -18.83 39.11
N GLU A 187 -58.85 -18.97 40.00
CA GLU A 187 -59.11 -19.25 41.41
C GLU A 187 -59.87 -18.12 42.09
N ALA A 188 -59.52 -16.86 41.82
CA ALA A 188 -60.20 -15.69 42.37
C ALA A 188 -61.67 -15.62 41.92
N LEU A 189 -61.94 -15.90 40.63
CA LEU A 189 -63.30 -15.97 40.10
C LEU A 189 -64.12 -17.11 40.75
N ALA A 190 -63.52 -18.29 40.92
CA ALA A 190 -64.18 -19.42 41.57
C ALA A 190 -64.44 -19.17 43.07
N ASP A 191 -63.50 -18.53 43.77
CA ASP A 191 -63.67 -18.12 45.16
C ASP A 191 -64.80 -17.07 45.29
N GLN A 192 -64.89 -16.11 44.37
CA GLN A 192 -65.97 -15.12 44.32
C GLN A 192 -67.35 -15.78 44.12
N GLU A 193 -67.43 -16.78 43.24
CA GLU A 193 -68.68 -17.53 42.99
C GLU A 193 -69.11 -18.33 44.24
N ARG A 194 -68.17 -19.02 44.90
CA ARG A 194 -68.43 -19.75 46.15
C ARG A 194 -68.95 -18.83 47.25
N VAL A 195 -68.38 -17.64 47.39
CA VAL A 195 -68.80 -16.65 48.39
C VAL A 195 -70.20 -16.13 48.07
N ALA A 196 -70.49 -15.83 46.80
CA ALA A 196 -71.83 -15.43 46.38
C ALA A 196 -72.89 -16.51 46.72
N GLN A 197 -72.54 -17.79 46.53
CA GLN A 197 -73.41 -18.90 46.91
C GLN A 197 -73.63 -18.98 48.42
N VAL A 198 -72.55 -18.90 49.24
CA VAL A 198 -72.66 -18.91 50.71
C VAL A 198 -73.51 -17.73 51.21
N VAL A 199 -73.35 -16.54 50.64
CA VAL A 199 -74.17 -15.37 50.98
C VAL A 199 -75.63 -15.60 50.63
N ALA A 200 -75.93 -16.23 49.49
CA ALA A 200 -77.29 -16.58 49.11
C ALA A 200 -77.91 -17.62 50.06
N GLU A 201 -77.16 -18.65 50.43
CA GLU A 201 -77.58 -19.67 51.42
C GLU A 201 -77.82 -19.05 52.80
N ALA A 202 -76.93 -18.16 53.26
CA ALA A 202 -77.09 -17.42 54.51
C ALA A 202 -78.37 -16.57 54.54
N ARG A 203 -78.69 -15.86 53.44
CA ARG A 203 -79.95 -15.11 53.30
C ARG A 203 -81.17 -16.03 53.30
N SER A 204 -81.07 -17.20 52.69
CA SER A 204 -82.15 -18.19 52.74
C SER A 204 -82.40 -18.68 54.17
N LEU A 205 -81.35 -18.93 54.94
CA LEU A 205 -81.46 -19.32 56.36
C LEU A 205 -82.01 -18.17 57.22
N GLU A 206 -81.69 -16.92 56.93
CA GLU A 206 -82.29 -15.75 57.60
C GLU A 206 -83.81 -15.71 57.39
N SER A 207 -84.30 -16.01 56.18
CA SER A 207 -85.75 -16.06 55.92
C SER A 207 -86.44 -17.19 56.69
N LEU A 208 -85.80 -18.36 56.80
CA LEU A 208 -86.28 -19.52 57.55
C LEU A 208 -86.31 -19.25 59.05
N THR A 209 -85.24 -18.67 59.60
CA THR A 209 -85.18 -18.29 61.02
C THR A 209 -86.20 -17.23 61.36
N LYS A 210 -86.46 -16.25 60.48
CA LYS A 210 -87.55 -15.29 60.65
C LYS A 210 -88.92 -15.95 60.70
N LEU A 211 -89.19 -16.91 59.82
CA LEU A 211 -90.44 -17.69 59.85
C LEU A 211 -90.59 -18.45 61.18
N ILE A 212 -89.53 -19.10 61.66
CA ILE A 212 -89.56 -19.80 62.96
C ILE A 212 -89.80 -18.82 64.11
N LYS A 213 -89.21 -17.62 64.05
CA LYS A 213 -89.49 -16.54 65.03
C LYS A 213 -90.97 -16.17 65.04
N ASP A 214 -91.56 -15.97 63.86
CA ASP A 214 -92.96 -15.58 63.72
C ASP A 214 -93.89 -16.69 64.24
N ILE A 215 -93.56 -17.96 63.97
CA ILE A 215 -94.28 -19.13 64.52
C ILE A 215 -94.15 -19.17 66.04
N ALA A 216 -92.95 -18.96 66.59
CA ALA A 216 -92.73 -18.94 68.03
C ALA A 216 -93.51 -17.79 68.70
N ALA A 217 -93.55 -16.61 68.08
CA ALA A 217 -94.33 -15.46 68.57
C ALA A 217 -95.85 -15.74 68.53
N GLN A 218 -96.35 -16.35 67.45
CA GLN A 218 -97.76 -16.78 67.35
C GLN A 218 -98.08 -17.87 68.38
N THR A 219 -97.19 -18.85 68.57
CA THR A 219 -97.36 -19.93 69.56
C THR A 219 -97.36 -19.37 70.99
N ASN A 220 -96.50 -18.39 71.27
CA ASN A 220 -96.48 -17.66 72.54
C ASN A 220 -97.79 -16.89 72.79
N LEU A 221 -98.35 -16.25 71.76
CA LEU A 221 -99.65 -15.58 71.83
C LEU A 221 -100.80 -16.57 72.05
N LEU A 222 -100.80 -17.71 71.36
CA LEU A 222 -101.77 -18.78 71.56
C LEU A 222 -101.70 -19.36 72.98
N ALA A 223 -100.48 -19.59 73.49
CA ALA A 223 -100.24 -20.04 74.85
C ALA A 223 -100.69 -19.01 75.89
N LEU A 224 -100.47 -17.72 75.65
CA LEU A 224 -100.96 -16.65 76.50
C LEU A 224 -102.51 -16.63 76.55
N ASN A 225 -103.16 -16.74 75.39
CA ASN A 225 -104.62 -16.83 75.33
C ASN A 225 -105.15 -18.08 76.05
N ALA A 226 -104.47 -19.22 75.91
CA ALA A 226 -104.81 -20.45 76.61
C ALA A 226 -104.63 -20.32 78.13
N ALA A 227 -103.57 -19.63 78.59
CA ALA A 227 -103.33 -19.37 80.01
C ALA A 227 -104.40 -18.44 80.61
N ILE A 228 -104.82 -17.41 79.86
CA ILE A 228 -105.92 -16.52 80.26
C ILE A 228 -107.23 -17.30 80.39
N GLU A 229 -107.57 -18.14 79.41
CA GLU A 229 -108.82 -18.91 79.44
C GLU A 229 -108.79 -20.02 80.51
N ALA A 230 -107.62 -20.63 80.75
CA ALA A 230 -107.40 -21.55 81.85
C ALA A 230 -107.58 -20.87 83.23
N ALA A 231 -107.10 -19.63 83.40
CA ALA A 231 -107.36 -18.83 84.60
C ALA A 231 -108.85 -18.47 84.75
N ARG A 232 -109.55 -18.24 83.63
CA ARG A 232 -110.98 -17.91 83.60
C ARG A 232 -111.88 -19.10 83.97
N ALA A 233 -111.46 -20.32 83.66
CA ALA A 233 -112.15 -21.56 84.01
C ALA A 233 -111.96 -22.01 85.47
N GLY A 234 -111.15 -21.30 86.27
CA GLY A 234 -110.94 -21.58 87.70
C GLY A 234 -110.34 -22.98 87.95
N GLU A 235 -110.89 -23.73 88.91
CA GLU A 235 -110.40 -25.08 89.29
C GLU A 235 -110.44 -26.08 88.11
N ALA A 236 -111.38 -25.94 87.17
CA ALA A 236 -111.49 -26.83 86.00
C ALA A 236 -110.39 -26.60 84.94
N GLY A 237 -109.75 -25.42 84.94
CA GLY A 237 -108.71 -25.03 83.98
C GLY A 237 -107.29 -25.34 84.42
N ARG A 238 -107.09 -25.88 85.63
CA ARG A 238 -105.77 -25.98 86.28
C ARG A 238 -104.75 -26.84 85.53
N GLY A 239 -105.19 -27.93 84.89
CA GLY A 239 -104.33 -28.75 84.01
C GLY A 239 -103.97 -28.05 82.69
N PHE A 240 -104.89 -27.28 82.11
CA PHE A 240 -104.64 -26.48 80.91
C PHE A 240 -103.71 -25.30 81.20
N ALA A 241 -103.75 -24.72 82.40
CA ALA A 241 -102.84 -23.65 82.80
C ALA A 241 -101.36 -24.11 82.79
N VAL A 242 -101.09 -25.32 83.30
CA VAL A 242 -99.73 -25.90 83.31
C VAL A 242 -99.22 -26.14 81.88
N VAL A 243 -100.07 -26.67 80.99
CA VAL A 243 -99.71 -26.88 79.58
C VAL A 243 -99.48 -25.55 78.87
N ALA A 244 -100.34 -24.55 79.13
CA ALA A 244 -100.20 -23.22 78.53
C ALA A 244 -98.91 -22.52 78.97
N ASP A 245 -98.53 -22.60 80.25
CA ASP A 245 -97.26 -22.06 80.74
C ASP A 245 -96.05 -22.79 80.14
N GLU A 246 -96.12 -24.12 79.97
CA GLU A 246 -95.04 -24.90 79.34
C GLU A 246 -94.89 -24.56 77.85
N VAL A 247 -95.99 -24.44 77.09
CA VAL A 247 -95.97 -24.00 75.68
C VAL A 247 -95.44 -22.58 75.54
N ARG A 248 -95.80 -21.68 76.48
CA ARG A 248 -95.28 -20.30 76.51
C ARG A 248 -93.76 -20.30 76.73
N LYS A 249 -93.26 -21.13 77.64
CA LYS A 249 -91.83 -21.29 77.92
C LYS A 249 -91.08 -21.87 76.72
N LEU A 250 -91.59 -22.93 76.08
CA LEU A 250 -90.99 -23.49 74.86
C LEU A 250 -90.94 -22.46 73.72
N SER A 251 -91.99 -21.66 73.57
CA SER A 251 -92.04 -20.62 72.52
C SER A 251 -90.99 -19.53 72.76
N ALA A 252 -90.81 -19.09 74.01
CA ALA A 252 -89.78 -18.12 74.38
C ALA A 252 -88.35 -18.69 74.23
N GLU A 253 -88.14 -19.97 74.57
CA GLU A 253 -86.86 -20.65 74.34
C GLU A 253 -86.56 -20.80 72.84
N THR A 254 -87.58 -21.09 72.03
CA THR A 254 -87.46 -21.16 70.56
C THR A 254 -87.07 -19.80 69.98
N GLU A 255 -87.71 -18.71 70.43
CA GLU A 255 -87.38 -17.35 69.98
C GLU A 255 -85.91 -16.97 70.30
N LYS A 256 -85.44 -17.36 71.49
CA LYS A 256 -84.04 -17.16 71.91
C LYS A 256 -83.06 -18.01 71.09
N ALA A 257 -83.41 -19.25 70.78
CA ALA A 257 -82.61 -20.14 69.94
C ALA A 257 -82.50 -19.58 68.51
N VAL A 258 -83.60 -19.08 67.95
CA VAL A 258 -83.65 -18.44 66.63
C VAL A 258 -82.76 -17.20 66.55
N LEU A 259 -82.76 -16.34 67.58
CA LEU A 259 -81.87 -15.18 67.66
C LEU A 259 -80.40 -15.60 67.67
N SER A 260 -80.07 -16.68 68.38
CA SER A 260 -78.71 -17.21 68.47
C SER A 260 -78.25 -17.81 67.13
N ILE A 261 -79.14 -18.50 66.41
CA ILE A 261 -78.87 -19.01 65.06
C ILE A 261 -78.62 -17.86 64.08
N ASN A 262 -79.42 -16.80 64.12
CA ASN A 262 -79.21 -15.63 63.26
C ASN A 262 -77.87 -14.95 63.51
N GLN A 263 -77.47 -14.79 64.78
CA GLN A 263 -76.13 -14.30 65.11
C GLN A 263 -75.03 -15.23 64.58
N GLY A 264 -75.22 -16.55 64.67
CA GLY A 264 -74.29 -17.54 64.12
C GLY A 264 -74.15 -17.44 62.60
N ILE A 265 -75.24 -17.30 61.86
CA ILE A 265 -75.25 -17.16 60.39
C ILE A 265 -74.49 -15.91 59.97
N LEU A 266 -74.77 -14.76 60.61
CA LEU A 266 -74.07 -13.50 60.33
C LEU A 266 -72.57 -13.59 60.67
N GLY A 267 -72.23 -14.26 61.77
CA GLY A 267 -70.85 -14.49 62.17
C GLY A 267 -70.07 -15.36 61.18
N VAL A 268 -70.69 -16.44 60.67
CA VAL A 268 -70.09 -17.31 59.64
C VAL A 268 -69.89 -16.56 58.33
N ALA A 269 -70.90 -15.82 57.86
CA ALA A 269 -70.80 -15.03 56.63
C ALA A 269 -69.66 -13.98 56.72
N SER A 270 -69.58 -13.24 57.84
CA SER A 270 -68.53 -12.26 58.08
C SER A 270 -67.13 -12.90 58.19
N THR A 271 -67.03 -14.06 58.83
CA THR A 271 -65.75 -14.80 58.94
C THR A 271 -65.26 -15.26 57.57
N ILE A 272 -66.15 -15.76 56.72
CA ILE A 272 -65.82 -16.19 55.35
C ILE A 272 -65.37 -15.01 54.51
N GLU A 273 -66.05 -13.87 54.60
CA GLU A 273 -65.67 -12.64 53.89
C GLU A 273 -64.28 -12.13 54.32
N THR A 274 -64.00 -12.18 55.63
CA THR A 274 -62.70 -11.77 56.20
C THR A 274 -61.58 -12.74 55.78
N GLN A 275 -61.81 -14.04 55.86
CA GLN A 275 -60.84 -15.06 55.44
C GLN A 275 -60.51 -14.96 53.95
N LEU A 276 -61.49 -14.64 53.10
CA LEU A 276 -61.26 -14.40 51.68
C LEU A 276 -60.39 -13.16 51.43
N GLN A 277 -60.71 -12.03 52.07
CA GLN A 277 -59.88 -10.82 51.98
C GLN A 277 -58.44 -11.09 52.41
N GLN A 278 -58.25 -11.89 53.46
CA GLN A 278 -56.93 -12.22 53.97
C GLN A 278 -56.17 -13.18 53.04
N LYS A 279 -56.84 -14.18 52.48
CA LYS A 279 -56.25 -15.12 51.51
C LYS A 279 -55.82 -14.41 50.23
N LEU A 280 -56.58 -13.42 49.77
CA LEU A 280 -56.21 -12.56 48.65
C LEU A 280 -54.99 -11.66 48.95
N SER A 281 -54.67 -11.40 50.24
CA SER A 281 -53.67 -10.41 50.61
C SER A 281 -52.32 -10.94 51.10
N THR A 282 -52.19 -12.21 51.52
CA THR A 282 -51.00 -12.63 52.29
C THR A 282 -50.21 -13.82 51.77
N THR A 283 -50.83 -14.94 51.38
CA THR A 283 -50.05 -16.19 51.19
C THR A 283 -49.39 -16.32 49.81
N ASP A 284 -49.86 -15.61 48.79
CA ASP A 284 -49.39 -15.78 47.39
C ASP A 284 -48.58 -14.60 46.84
N LEU A 285 -48.44 -13.52 47.62
CA LEU A 285 -47.66 -12.34 47.22
C LEU A 285 -46.15 -12.56 47.39
N GLU A 286 -45.71 -13.45 48.30
CA GLU A 286 -44.29 -13.71 48.51
C GLU A 286 -43.67 -14.51 47.36
N THR A 287 -44.37 -15.54 46.86
CA THR A 287 -43.95 -16.31 45.68
C THR A 287 -43.93 -15.45 44.42
N GLU A 288 -44.93 -14.58 44.26
CA GLU A 288 -45.00 -13.64 43.15
C GLU A 288 -43.88 -12.58 43.22
N ARG A 289 -43.61 -12.03 44.42
CA ARG A 289 -42.47 -11.12 44.64
C ARG A 289 -41.14 -11.79 44.37
N ALA A 290 -40.96 -13.04 44.79
CA ALA A 290 -39.73 -13.79 44.56
C ALA A 290 -39.49 -14.02 43.05
N ALA A 291 -40.52 -14.44 42.31
CA ALA A 291 -40.44 -14.62 40.86
C ALA A 291 -40.15 -13.30 40.12
N LEU A 292 -40.82 -12.21 40.49
CA LEU A 292 -40.56 -10.87 39.95
C LEU A 292 -39.15 -10.37 40.29
N GLY A 293 -38.67 -10.63 41.50
CA GLY A 293 -37.31 -10.28 41.92
C GLY A 293 -36.26 -11.00 41.08
N GLN A 294 -36.43 -12.32 40.89
CA GLN A 294 -35.53 -13.12 40.06
C GLN A 294 -35.55 -12.67 38.58
N PHE A 295 -36.74 -12.35 38.05
CA PHE A 295 -36.88 -11.83 36.69
C PHE A 295 -36.20 -10.46 36.52
N ALA A 296 -36.39 -9.55 37.48
CA ALA A 296 -35.76 -8.23 37.47
C ALA A 296 -34.23 -8.33 37.54
N GLU A 297 -33.70 -9.24 38.36
CA GLU A 297 -32.26 -9.49 38.45
C GLU A 297 -31.69 -10.03 37.14
N GLN A 298 -32.36 -11.01 36.51
CA GLN A 298 -31.94 -11.55 35.22
C GLN A 298 -31.98 -10.51 34.10
N LEU A 299 -33.00 -9.64 34.06
CA LEU A 299 -33.06 -8.53 33.12
C LEU A 299 -31.96 -7.49 33.36
N ALA A 300 -31.67 -7.14 34.62
CA ALA A 300 -30.61 -6.20 34.94
C ALA A 300 -29.23 -6.73 34.55
N GLU A 301 -28.98 -8.03 34.72
CA GLU A 301 -27.75 -8.67 34.29
C GLU A 301 -27.70 -8.85 32.75
N LEU A 302 -28.83 -9.03 32.07
CA LEU A 302 -28.90 -9.00 30.60
C LEU A 302 -28.57 -7.61 30.05
N GLY A 303 -29.10 -6.55 30.68
CA GLY A 303 -28.76 -5.16 30.32
C GLY A 303 -27.26 -4.88 30.45
N ARG A 304 -26.64 -5.33 31.55
CA ARG A 304 -25.18 -5.23 31.75
C ARG A 304 -24.39 -5.97 30.68
N SER A 305 -24.77 -7.23 30.37
CA SER A 305 -24.12 -8.00 29.29
C SER A 305 -24.17 -7.27 27.94
N TYR A 306 -25.33 -6.70 27.58
CA TYR A 306 -25.46 -5.92 26.35
C TYR A 306 -24.60 -4.65 26.35
N GLU A 307 -24.51 -3.96 27.48
CA GLU A 307 -23.64 -2.78 27.64
C GLU A 307 -22.16 -3.16 27.45
N ASP A 308 -21.72 -4.28 28.03
CA ASP A 308 -20.35 -4.81 27.87
C ASP A 308 -20.05 -5.20 26.42
N ILE A 309 -21.00 -5.83 25.72
CA ILE A 309 -20.87 -6.17 24.28
C ILE A 309 -20.70 -4.89 23.46
N LEU A 310 -21.55 -3.87 23.68
CA LEU A 310 -21.50 -2.60 22.95
C LEU A 310 -20.19 -1.86 23.21
N HIS A 311 -19.73 -1.82 24.46
CA HIS A 311 -18.47 -1.19 24.83
C HIS A 311 -17.28 -1.89 24.16
N THR A 312 -17.25 -3.22 24.20
CA THR A 312 -16.21 -4.04 23.56
C THR A 312 -16.21 -3.85 22.04
N GLN A 313 -17.40 -3.80 21.42
CA GLN A 313 -17.55 -3.54 19.99
C GLN A 313 -17.01 -2.16 19.61
N SER A 314 -17.37 -1.13 20.38
CA SER A 314 -16.93 0.24 20.09
C SER A 314 -15.41 0.37 20.20
N SER A 315 -14.81 -0.22 21.25
CA SER A 315 -13.35 -0.21 21.44
C SER A 315 -12.62 -0.97 20.33
N ALA A 316 -13.16 -2.12 19.90
CA ALA A 316 -12.61 -2.87 18.77
C ALA A 316 -12.67 -2.05 17.46
N MET A 317 -13.80 -1.38 17.17
CA MET A 317 -13.94 -0.51 16.00
C MET A 317 -12.98 0.67 16.03
N GLU A 318 -12.76 1.29 17.19
CA GLU A 318 -11.80 2.38 17.33
C GLU A 318 -10.36 1.91 17.05
N THR A 319 -9.99 0.73 17.57
CA THR A 319 -8.68 0.12 17.32
C THR A 319 -8.51 -0.21 15.84
N VAL A 320 -9.52 -0.83 15.21
CA VAL A 320 -9.49 -1.15 13.76
C VAL A 320 -9.35 0.11 12.93
N ARG A 321 -10.06 1.19 13.28
CA ARG A 321 -9.97 2.47 12.58
C ARG A 321 -8.56 3.06 12.69
N ALA A 322 -8.02 3.12 13.90
CA ALA A 322 -6.66 3.64 14.14
C ALA A 322 -5.60 2.84 13.37
N SER A 323 -5.65 1.51 13.42
CA SER A 323 -4.73 0.65 12.66
C SER A 323 -4.92 0.77 11.14
N SER A 324 -6.15 1.00 10.66
CA SER A 324 -6.41 1.22 9.23
C SER A 324 -5.84 2.56 8.74
N GLU A 325 -5.94 3.61 9.55
CA GLU A 325 -5.32 4.92 9.26
C GLU A 325 -3.79 4.80 9.24
N GLU A 326 -3.20 4.09 10.21
CA GLU A 326 -1.77 3.79 10.27
C GLU A 326 -1.29 2.98 9.04
N LEU A 327 -2.01 1.91 8.68
CA LEU A 327 -1.75 1.12 7.48
C LEU A 327 -1.84 1.97 6.21
N GLY A 328 -2.86 2.83 6.11
CA GLY A 328 -3.00 3.76 4.99
C GLY A 328 -1.79 4.68 4.84
N ALA A 329 -1.29 5.23 5.94
CA ALA A 329 -0.09 6.06 5.93
C ALA A 329 1.16 5.27 5.51
N MET A 330 1.35 4.05 6.04
CA MET A 330 2.46 3.18 5.66
C MET A 330 2.43 2.79 4.18
N PHE A 331 1.25 2.48 3.63
CA PHE A 331 1.09 2.19 2.20
C PHE A 331 1.45 3.40 1.32
N MET A 332 1.01 4.60 1.71
CA MET A 332 1.36 5.82 0.97
C MET A 332 2.87 6.09 1.00
N ASP A 333 3.52 5.86 2.14
CA ASP A 333 4.98 6.00 2.27
C ASP A 333 5.73 4.97 1.42
N ALA A 334 5.27 3.71 1.39
CA ALA A 334 5.83 2.69 0.50
C ALA A 334 5.63 3.00 -0.99
N LEU A 335 4.46 3.56 -1.37
CA LEU A 335 4.17 4.01 -2.73
C LEU A 335 5.05 5.20 -3.15
N ALA A 336 5.29 6.15 -2.25
CA ALA A 336 6.21 7.25 -2.49
C ALA A 336 7.63 6.72 -2.76
N SER A 337 8.07 5.68 -2.04
CA SER A 337 9.37 5.05 -2.28
C SER A 337 9.51 4.47 -3.68
N VAL A 338 8.42 4.14 -4.40
CA VAL A 338 8.46 3.61 -5.79
C VAL A 338 8.87 4.68 -6.81
N GLN A 339 8.81 5.97 -6.47
CA GLN A 339 9.18 7.07 -7.38
C GLN A 339 10.63 7.01 -7.87
N PHE A 340 11.53 6.31 -7.14
CA PHE A 340 12.90 6.05 -7.59
C PHE A 340 12.97 5.40 -8.98
N GLN A 341 11.93 4.68 -9.41
CA GLN A 341 11.88 4.06 -10.74
C GLN A 341 12.02 5.07 -11.87
N ASP A 342 11.43 6.26 -11.77
CA ASP A 342 11.56 7.27 -12.82
C ASP A 342 12.97 7.87 -12.84
N VAL A 343 13.56 8.09 -11.67
CA VAL A 343 14.97 8.52 -11.53
C VAL A 343 15.91 7.47 -12.14
N THR A 344 15.73 6.19 -11.79
CA THR A 344 16.50 5.07 -12.36
C THR A 344 16.35 5.00 -13.87
N ARG A 345 15.12 5.11 -14.40
CA ARG A 345 14.86 5.13 -15.84
C ARG A 345 15.62 6.27 -16.52
N GLN A 346 15.52 7.49 -15.99
CA GLN A 346 16.19 8.66 -16.54
C GLN A 346 17.72 8.51 -16.54
N GLN A 347 18.30 7.98 -15.47
CA GLN A 347 19.75 7.75 -15.39
C GLN A 347 20.23 6.70 -16.40
N ILE A 348 19.46 5.61 -16.61
CA ILE A 348 19.75 4.59 -17.63
C ILE A 348 19.66 5.20 -19.03
N GLU A 349 18.63 5.99 -19.32
CA GLU A 349 18.48 6.68 -20.61
C GLU A 349 19.65 7.63 -20.88
N HIS A 350 20.04 8.45 -19.90
CA HIS A 350 21.19 9.34 -20.01
C HIS A 350 22.50 8.58 -20.28
N THR A 351 22.70 7.46 -19.60
CA THR A 351 23.89 6.60 -19.79
C THR A 351 23.86 5.94 -21.17
N GLY A 352 22.71 5.45 -21.62
CA GLY A 352 22.52 4.88 -22.95
C GLY A 352 22.78 5.90 -24.06
N ASP A 353 22.33 7.13 -23.89
CA ASP A 353 22.61 8.24 -24.81
C ASP A 353 24.11 8.58 -24.87
N ALA A 354 24.78 8.58 -23.72
CA ALA A 354 26.22 8.79 -23.66
C ALA A 354 26.99 7.64 -24.33
N LEU A 355 26.59 6.37 -24.15
CA LEU A 355 27.20 5.26 -24.86
C LEU A 355 27.00 5.34 -26.38
N ARG A 356 25.82 5.78 -26.85
CA ARG A 356 25.57 6.00 -28.28
C ARG A 356 26.48 7.08 -28.87
N ARG A 357 26.68 8.18 -28.13
CA ARG A 357 27.62 9.25 -28.51
C ARG A 357 29.06 8.76 -28.60
N LEU A 358 29.46 7.86 -27.70
CA LEU A 358 30.78 7.22 -27.76
C LEU A 358 30.92 6.38 -29.03
N ASP A 359 29.93 5.56 -29.36
CA ASP A 359 29.92 4.75 -30.59
C ASP A 359 30.01 5.62 -31.85
N GLU A 360 29.23 6.71 -31.91
CA GLU A 360 29.28 7.69 -33.01
C GLU A 360 30.68 8.31 -33.14
N HIS A 361 31.29 8.73 -32.03
CA HIS A 361 32.63 9.32 -32.01
C HIS A 361 33.70 8.32 -32.48
N LEU A 362 33.64 7.08 -32.00
CA LEU A 362 34.54 6.01 -32.44
C LEU A 362 34.41 5.73 -33.94
N GLY A 363 33.20 5.78 -34.49
CA GLY A 363 32.95 5.68 -35.93
C GLY A 363 33.59 6.83 -36.73
N ILE A 364 33.56 8.05 -36.22
CA ILE A 364 34.25 9.21 -36.81
C ILE A 364 35.77 8.99 -36.79
N LEU A 365 36.34 8.56 -35.67
CA LEU A 365 37.78 8.29 -35.55
C LEU A 365 38.24 7.18 -36.50
N ALA A 366 37.46 6.10 -36.64
CA ALA A 366 37.74 5.02 -37.58
C ALA A 366 37.76 5.53 -39.04
N THR A 367 36.76 6.34 -39.42
CA THR A 367 36.69 6.94 -40.76
C THR A 367 37.89 7.83 -41.05
N ARG A 368 38.34 8.62 -40.06
CA ARG A 368 39.54 9.49 -40.17
C ARG A 368 40.83 8.67 -40.31
N LEU A 369 40.93 7.54 -39.64
CA LEU A 369 42.08 6.63 -39.78
C LEU A 369 42.15 6.01 -41.18
N GLU A 370 41.00 5.65 -41.78
CA GLU A 370 40.92 5.01 -43.09
C GLU A 370 41.16 5.99 -44.26
N HIS A 371 40.64 7.21 -44.17
CA HIS A 371 40.61 8.16 -45.29
C HIS A 371 41.55 9.36 -45.11
N GLY A 372 42.28 9.44 -44.00
CA GLY A 372 43.12 10.59 -43.64
C GLY A 372 42.29 11.84 -43.30
N ASP A 373 42.98 12.98 -43.15
CA ASP A 373 42.31 14.24 -42.84
C ASP A 373 41.65 14.81 -44.10
N GLN A 374 40.33 14.63 -44.21
CA GLN A 374 39.54 15.27 -45.26
C GLN A 374 39.36 16.76 -44.90
N PRO A 375 39.66 17.69 -45.83
CA PRO A 375 39.46 19.12 -45.57
C PRO A 375 37.98 19.40 -45.30
N GLY A 376 37.64 19.67 -44.03
CA GLY A 376 36.28 19.99 -43.56
C GLY A 376 35.69 19.03 -42.52
N ALA A 377 36.32 17.89 -42.22
CA ALA A 377 35.85 16.97 -41.19
C ALA A 377 36.18 17.50 -39.77
N THR A 378 35.30 18.33 -39.22
CA THR A 378 35.39 18.79 -37.83
C THR A 378 34.71 17.75 -36.94
N TYR A 379 35.36 17.36 -35.85
CA TYR A 379 34.76 16.51 -34.82
C TYR A 379 34.93 17.16 -33.44
N THR A 380 34.08 16.78 -32.50
CA THR A 380 34.12 17.27 -31.13
C THR A 380 35.07 16.37 -30.33
N PRO A 381 36.15 16.89 -29.71
CA PRO A 381 37.03 16.08 -28.87
C PRO A 381 36.30 15.36 -27.73
N MET A 382 36.76 14.16 -27.37
CA MET A 382 36.16 13.33 -26.31
C MET A 382 36.05 14.05 -24.97
N ALA A 383 37.02 14.91 -24.65
CA ALA A 383 37.00 15.72 -23.44
C ALA A 383 35.75 16.63 -23.36
N LEU A 384 35.32 17.20 -24.49
CA LEU A 384 34.10 18.03 -24.53
C LEU A 384 32.84 17.18 -24.38
N HIS A 385 32.82 15.95 -24.89
CA HIS A 385 31.70 15.03 -24.64
C HIS A 385 31.54 14.70 -23.15
N LEU A 386 32.65 14.52 -22.42
CA LEU A 386 32.63 14.35 -20.97
C LEU A 386 32.09 15.60 -20.25
N ASP A 387 32.54 16.79 -20.65
CA ASP A 387 32.06 18.06 -20.09
C ASP A 387 30.57 18.28 -20.36
N GLU A 388 30.07 17.92 -21.55
CA GLU A 388 28.64 17.98 -21.89
C GLU A 388 27.80 17.04 -21.02
N ILE A 389 28.29 15.84 -20.74
CA ILE A 389 27.63 14.88 -19.85
C ILE A 389 27.59 15.44 -18.43
N TYR A 390 28.71 16.00 -17.96
CA TYR A 390 28.79 16.62 -16.64
C TYR A 390 27.80 17.77 -16.49
N ALA A 391 27.68 18.63 -17.50
CA ALA A 391 26.77 19.77 -17.51
C ALA A 391 25.28 19.38 -17.46
N ARG A 392 24.94 18.14 -17.88
CA ARG A 392 23.58 17.59 -17.83
C ARG A 392 23.23 16.98 -16.48
N TYR A 393 24.19 16.76 -15.59
CA TYR A 393 23.90 16.23 -14.27
C TYR A 393 23.18 17.26 -13.40
N VAL A 394 22.03 16.83 -12.89
CA VAL A 394 21.24 17.60 -11.93
C VAL A 394 21.63 17.22 -10.51
N MET A 395 21.92 15.92 -10.28
CA MET A 395 22.20 15.37 -8.95
C MET A 395 23.68 15.49 -8.57
N GLU A 396 23.94 15.80 -7.30
CA GLU A 396 25.30 15.89 -6.77
C GLU A 396 26.02 14.53 -6.77
N GLN A 397 25.29 13.44 -6.51
CA GLN A 397 25.84 12.08 -6.57
C GLN A 397 26.36 11.75 -7.98
N GLN A 398 25.66 12.15 -9.05
CA GLN A 398 26.14 11.95 -10.42
C GLN A 398 27.44 12.71 -10.69
N ARG A 399 27.58 13.95 -10.17
CA ARG A 399 28.80 14.75 -10.30
C ARG A 399 29.96 14.13 -9.55
N ALA A 400 29.73 13.67 -8.32
CA ALA A 400 30.73 13.00 -7.50
C ALA A 400 31.25 11.73 -8.20
N THR A 401 30.34 10.88 -8.69
CA THR A 401 30.66 9.65 -9.42
C THR A 401 31.46 9.93 -10.71
N HIS A 402 31.14 11.01 -11.42
CA HIS A 402 31.89 11.43 -12.61
C HIS A 402 33.31 11.91 -12.26
N HIS A 403 33.47 12.76 -11.24
CA HIS A 403 34.79 13.23 -10.81
C HIS A 403 35.69 12.07 -10.36
N ASP A 404 35.14 11.13 -9.61
CA ASP A 404 35.84 9.93 -9.14
C ASP A 404 36.19 8.96 -10.29
N ALA A 405 35.46 9.00 -11.41
CA ALA A 405 35.79 8.22 -12.61
C ALA A 405 36.88 8.88 -13.47
N VAL A 406 36.90 10.20 -13.60
CA VAL A 406 37.88 10.95 -14.41
C VAL A 406 39.23 11.10 -13.69
N GLY A 407 39.30 10.80 -12.39
CA GLY A 407 40.56 10.76 -11.65
C GLY A 407 41.22 12.14 -11.46
N ARG A 408 40.43 13.23 -11.54
CA ARG A 408 40.91 14.55 -11.10
C ARG A 408 40.95 14.53 -9.56
N PRO A 409 42.14 14.57 -8.92
CA PRO A 409 42.21 14.67 -7.46
C PRO A 409 41.48 15.95 -7.03
N GLY A 410 40.62 15.81 -6.03
CA GLY A 410 39.60 16.80 -5.67
C GLY A 410 40.04 18.25 -5.79
N ALA A 411 39.42 18.97 -6.71
CA ALA A 411 39.09 20.36 -6.43
C ALA A 411 38.03 20.29 -5.32
N ALA A 412 38.50 20.41 -4.08
CA ALA A 412 37.62 20.73 -2.97
C ALA A 412 36.65 21.82 -3.44
N VAL A 413 35.37 21.52 -3.30
CA VAL A 413 34.22 22.39 -3.45
C VAL A 413 34.63 23.85 -3.15
N ALA A 414 34.81 24.64 -4.20
CA ALA A 414 34.68 26.08 -4.07
C ALA A 414 33.19 26.33 -3.83
N ALA A 415 32.80 26.29 -2.56
CA ALA A 415 31.52 26.76 -2.08
C ALA A 415 31.47 28.27 -2.39
N GLY A 416 31.00 28.60 -3.58
CA GLY A 416 31.00 29.96 -4.08
C GLY A 416 30.49 30.01 -5.51
N ASP A 417 29.18 30.22 -5.63
CA ASP A 417 28.58 30.87 -6.79
C ASP A 417 28.28 30.03 -8.05
N ALA A 418 27.56 28.92 -7.87
CA ALA A 418 26.68 28.40 -8.91
C ALA A 418 25.30 28.18 -8.30
N GLY A 419 24.34 29.04 -8.68
CA GLY A 419 23.01 29.10 -8.11
C GLY A 419 22.37 27.73 -7.92
N ALA A 420 21.81 27.51 -6.73
CA ALA A 420 21.03 26.34 -6.37
C ALA A 420 19.97 26.09 -7.46
N ARG A 421 20.27 25.17 -8.38
CA ARG A 421 19.21 24.54 -9.19
C ARG A 421 18.53 23.58 -8.24
N ILE A 422 17.29 23.94 -7.92
CA ILE A 422 16.37 23.22 -7.04
C ILE A 422 16.39 21.74 -7.43
N GLU A 423 16.81 20.89 -6.50
CA GLU A 423 16.60 19.45 -6.55
C GLU A 423 15.09 19.22 -6.43
N LEU A 424 14.42 19.02 -7.57
CA LEU A 424 13.04 18.58 -7.59
C LEU A 424 13.05 17.06 -7.36
N PHE A 425 12.66 16.69 -6.14
CA PHE A 425 12.29 15.33 -5.75
C PHE A 425 10.97 14.92 -6.42
#